data_AF-A0A1B2EES0-F1
#
_entry.id   AF-A0A1B2EES0-F1
#
_cell.length_a   1.000
_cell.length_b   1.000
_cell.length_c   1.000
_cell.angle_alpha   90.00
_cell.angle_beta   90.00
_cell.angle_gamma   90.00
#
_symmetry.space_group_name_H-M   'P 1'
#
loop_
_entity.id
_entity.type
_entity.pdbx_description
1 polymer ?
#
loop_
_entity_poly.entity_id
_entity_poly.type
_entity_poly.pdbx_seq_one_letter_code
_entity_poly.pdbx_strand_id
1 'polypeptide(L)' 'MEAELEFVARALYDTEDDAQLWDREPDIIREEFRLYAHAALELLEEHRQHNTSETKFFAFPYAA' A
#
# COMPACT_ATOMS: atom_id res chain seq x y z
N MET A 1 8.01 35.37 -17.35
CA MET A 1 9.02 34.39 -17.79
C MET A 1 9.05 33.16 -16.89
N GLU A 2 9.43 33.26 -15.62
CA GLU A 2 9.42 32.08 -14.72
C GLU A 2 8.01 31.53 -14.45
N ALA A 3 7.02 32.40 -14.24
CA ALA A 3 5.63 31.99 -14.03
C ALA A 3 4.99 31.28 -15.24
N GLU A 4 5.41 31.64 -16.46
CA GLU A 4 4.91 31.00 -17.70
C GLU A 4 5.55 29.62 -17.89
N LEU A 5 6.83 29.48 -17.53
CA LEU A 5 7.51 28.19 -17.51
C LEU A 5 6.92 27.25 -16.44
N GLU A 6 6.62 27.77 -15.26
CA GLU A 6 5.96 27.01 -14.19
C GLU A 6 4.56 26.56 -14.62
N PHE A 7 3.80 27.43 -15.30
CA PHE A 7 2.48 27.08 -15.82
C PHE A 7 2.55 25.96 -16.87
N VAL A 8 3.50 26.02 -17.80
CA VAL A 8 3.70 24.96 -18.80
C VAL A 8 4.17 23.66 -18.15
N ALA A 9 5.11 23.74 -17.19
CA ALA A 9 5.57 22.57 -16.46
C ALA A 9 4.44 21.91 -15.66
N ARG A 10 3.57 22.71 -15.02
CA ARG A 10 2.39 22.23 -14.30
C ARG A 10 1.40 21.56 -15.24
N ALA A 11 1.10 22.21 -16.37
CA ALA A 11 0.17 21.67 -17.36
C ALA A 11 0.66 20.33 -17.95
N LEU A 12 1.97 20.21 -18.22
CA LEU A 12 2.56 18.95 -18.69
C LEU A 12 2.53 17.86 -17.60
N TYR A 13 2.90 18.21 -16.37
CA TYR A 13 2.87 17.28 -15.24
C TYR A 13 1.45 16.77 -14.98
N ASP A 14 0.45 17.64 -14.93
CA ASP A 14 -0.95 17.26 -14.70
C ASP A 14 -1.47 16.35 -15.84
N THR A 15 -1.01 16.55 -17.09
CA THR A 15 -1.34 15.63 -18.20
C THR A 15 -0.61 14.28 -18.16
N GLU A 16 0.58 14.22 -17.55
CA GLU A 16 1.33 12.97 -17.30
C GLU A 16 0.81 12.22 -16.07
N ASP A 17 0.25 12.93 -15.07
CA ASP A 17 -0.41 12.33 -13.90
C ASP A 17 -1.67 11.55 -14.30
N ASP A 18 -2.42 12.06 -15.29
CA ASP A 18 -3.49 11.32 -15.98
C ASP A 18 -2.96 10.09 -16.77
N ALA A 19 -1.67 9.98 -17.04
CA ALA A 19 -1.04 8.79 -17.64
C ALA A 19 -0.64 7.75 -16.58
N GLN A 20 -0.45 8.14 -15.32
CA GLN A 20 -0.23 7.26 -14.16
C GLN A 20 -1.52 6.76 -13.52
N LEU A 21 -2.62 6.73 -14.27
CA LEU A 21 -3.83 6.03 -13.85
C LEU A 21 -3.54 4.53 -13.78
N TRP A 22 -3.88 3.91 -12.64
CA TRP A 22 -3.80 2.46 -12.42
C TRP A 22 -4.44 1.59 -13.52
N ASP A 23 -5.36 2.16 -14.30
CA ASP A 23 -6.00 1.50 -15.45
C ASP A 23 -5.23 1.63 -16.77
N ARG A 24 -4.18 2.45 -16.83
CA ARG A 24 -3.29 2.61 -17.99
C ARG A 24 -1.96 1.86 -17.85
N GLU A 25 -1.62 1.42 -16.65
CA GLU A 25 -0.45 0.58 -16.41
C GLU A 25 -0.56 -0.75 -17.18
N PRO A 26 0.55 -1.28 -17.74
CA PRO A 26 0.55 -2.58 -18.38
C PRO A 26 0.02 -3.65 -17.42
N ASP A 27 -0.88 -4.51 -17.90
CA ASP A 27 -1.51 -5.56 -17.08
C ASP A 27 -0.50 -6.45 -16.36
N ILE A 28 0.69 -6.62 -16.93
CA ILE A 28 1.80 -7.37 -16.33
C ILE A 28 2.25 -6.76 -14.99
N ILE A 29 2.39 -5.43 -14.94
CA ILE A 29 2.83 -4.70 -13.73
C ILE A 29 1.72 -4.75 -12.67
N ARG A 30 0.45 -4.61 -13.09
CA ARG A 30 -0.69 -4.66 -12.18
C ARG A 30 -0.86 -6.04 -11.55
N GLU A 31 -0.67 -7.09 -12.31
CA GLU A 31 -0.80 -8.46 -11.81
C GLU A 31 0.32 -8.82 -10.83
N GLU A 32 1.56 -8.41 -11.14
CA GLU A 32 2.70 -8.55 -10.23
C GLU A 32 2.47 -7.78 -8.91
N PHE A 33 2.00 -6.53 -9.00
CA PHE A 33 1.65 -5.75 -7.82
C PHE A 33 0.53 -6.41 -6.99
N ARG A 34 -0.51 -6.95 -7.64
CA ARG A 34 -1.59 -7.67 -6.96
C ARG A 34 -1.06 -8.90 -6.22
N LEU A 35 -0.17 -9.67 -6.82
CA LEU A 35 0.47 -10.82 -6.18
C LEU A 35 1.21 -10.40 -4.91
N TYR A 36 2.01 -9.33 -4.99
CA TYR A 36 2.71 -8.80 -3.82
C TYR A 36 1.75 -8.26 -2.75
N ALA A 37 0.70 -7.56 -3.14
CA ALA A 37 -0.32 -7.06 -2.21
C ALA A 37 -1.03 -8.21 -1.48
N HIS A 38 -1.38 -9.28 -2.21
CA HIS A 38 -1.98 -10.47 -1.61
C HIS A 38 -1.04 -11.17 -0.62
N ALA A 39 0.23 -11.36 -0.99
CA ALA A 39 1.23 -11.95 -0.10
C ALA A 39 1.42 -11.11 1.18
N ALA A 40 1.45 -9.79 1.07
CA ALA A 40 1.55 -8.90 2.22
C ALA A 40 0.32 -8.99 3.15
N LEU A 41 -0.88 -9.09 2.58
CA LEU A 41 -2.11 -9.25 3.35
C LEU A 41 -2.18 -10.61 4.06
N GLU A 42 -1.73 -11.69 3.42
CA GLU A 42 -1.64 -13.01 4.02
C GLU A 42 -0.69 -13.01 5.21
N LEU A 43 0.51 -12.43 5.06
CA LEU A 43 1.48 -12.26 6.16
C LEU A 43 0.93 -11.43 7.32
N LEU A 44 0.17 -10.36 7.03
CA LEU A 44 -0.48 -9.55 8.07
C LEU A 44 -1.57 -10.32 8.82
N GLU A 45 -2.32 -11.17 8.12
CA GLU A 45 -3.38 -11.99 8.70
C GLU A 45 -2.80 -13.12 9.56
N GLU A 46 -1.73 -13.78 9.10
CA GLU A 46 -0.96 -14.74 9.92
C GLU A 46 -0.46 -14.09 11.21
N HIS A 47 0.16 -12.91 11.11
CA HIS A 47 0.65 -12.17 12.27
C HIS A 47 -0.48 -11.77 13.23
N ARG A 48 -1.67 -11.41 12.72
CA ARG A 48 -2.84 -11.12 13.54
C ARG A 48 -3.33 -12.36 14.28
N GLN A 49 -3.41 -13.49 13.59
CA GLN A 49 -3.86 -14.75 14.18
C GLN A 49 -2.89 -15.23 15.28
N HIS A 50 -1.59 -15.15 15.05
CA HIS A 50 -0.57 -15.48 16.06
C HIS A 50 -0.68 -14.61 17.33
N ASN A 51 -0.88 -13.29 17.20
CA ASN A 51 -1.06 -12.40 18.35
C ASN A 51 -2.35 -12.69 19.15
N THR A 52 -3.44 -13.09 18.49
CA THR A 52 -4.68 -13.45 19.20
C THR A 52 -4.58 -14.77 19.97
N SER A 53 -3.70 -15.69 19.58
CA SER A 53 -3.40 -16.92 20.32
C SER A 53 -2.51 -16.68 21.55
N GLU A 54 -1.56 -15.74 21.49
CA GLU A 54 -0.68 -15.43 22.62
C GLU A 54 -1.40 -14.69 23.75
N THR A 55 -2.41 -13.89 23.41
CA THR A 55 -3.19 -13.12 24.40
C THR A 55 -4.04 -14.02 25.32
N LYS A 56 -4.27 -15.30 24.97
CA LYS A 56 -5.01 -16.26 25.82
C LYS A 56 -4.16 -16.94 26.91
N PHE A 57 -2.84 -16.76 26.94
CA PHE A 57 -1.96 -17.54 27.82
C PHE A 57 -1.43 -16.84 29.07
N PHE A 58 -1.79 -15.57 29.31
CA PHE A 58 -1.26 -14.84 30.47
C PHE A 58 -2.35 -14.19 31.34
N ALA A 59 -3.28 -15.01 31.83
CA ALA A 59 -4.01 -14.69 33.05
C ALA A 59 -3.17 -15.16 34.25
N PHE A 60 -2.13 -14.40 34.62
CA PHE A 60 -1.42 -14.63 35.88
C PHE A 60 -2.27 -14.11 37.05
N PRO A 61 -2.63 -14.94 38.04
CA PRO A 61 -3.31 -14.46 39.24
C PRO A 61 -2.24 -13.81 40.13
N TYR A 62 -2.15 -12.48 40.10
CA TYR A 62 -1.36 -11.77 41.09
C TYR A 62 -2.15 -11.74 42.41
N ALA A 63 -1.88 -12.72 43.27
CA ALA A 63 -2.30 -12.73 44.66
C ALA A 63 -1.11 -13.13 45.53
N ALA A 64 -0.56 -12.16 46.27
CA ALA A 64 0.05 -12.31 47.60
C ALA A 64 0.29 -10.93 48.20
#